data_AF-A0A963GY24-F1
#
_entry.id   AF-A0A963GY24-F1
#
_cell.length_a   1.000
_cell.length_b   1.000
_cell.length_c   1.000
_cell.angle_alpha   90.00
_cell.angle_beta   90.00
_cell.angle_gamma   90.00
#
_symmetry.space_group_name_H-M   'P 1'
#
loop_
_entity.id
_entity.type
_entity.pdbx_description
1 polymer ?
#
loop_
_entity_poly.entity_id
_entity_poly.type
_entity_poly.pdbx_seq_one_letter_code
_entity_poly.pdbx_strand_id
1 'polypeptide(L)'
;MLLALQNAISTLLKSALPSLFSGSAGATATFSGDIWDFDRLSADPIAGEPGPEDAVDELAFDPLAPAGPYSLTRPPHPGPKRVYLRSTRGELVALRSAEVAWKPDDPAAFSVVPGAARDLSGYDRLHVMYGVVAAATRLRSQHTLTLGIAGADAESAEKAFALALAVLVMNREGLVRGASFSWSAGDYQVEGSVKALKFSSGSSPGPALRTLALEVEVDLRVDRMLTEGEGRPMARILAAGEGTGSDAAEPL
;
A
#
# COMPACT_ATOMS: atom_id res chain seq x y z
N MET A 1 -12.60 -7.84 -2.23
CA MET A 1 -11.25 -8.00 -1.65
C MET A 1 -10.98 -9.40 -1.07
N LEU A 2 -11.84 -9.98 -0.22
CA LEU A 2 -11.61 -11.35 0.30
C LEU A 2 -12.00 -12.51 -0.66
N LEU A 3 -12.09 -12.26 -1.96
CA LEU A 3 -12.33 -13.33 -2.94
C LEU A 3 -11.21 -14.40 -2.85
N ALA A 4 -9.98 -13.98 -2.57
CA ALA A 4 -8.85 -14.88 -2.32
C ALA A 4 -9.11 -15.83 -1.14
N LEU A 5 -9.62 -15.32 0.00
CA LEU A 5 -9.94 -16.13 1.17
C LEU A 5 -11.11 -17.08 0.90
N GLN A 6 -12.17 -16.60 0.25
CA GLN A 6 -13.34 -17.42 -0.11
C GLN A 6 -12.95 -18.56 -1.05
N ASN A 7 -12.10 -18.28 -2.04
CA ASN A 7 -11.53 -19.27 -2.94
C ASN A 7 -10.65 -20.27 -2.17
N ALA A 8 -9.75 -19.78 -1.31
CA ALA A 8 -8.88 -20.64 -0.50
C ALA A 8 -9.69 -21.59 0.40
N ILE A 9 -10.74 -21.10 1.07
CA ILE A 9 -11.67 -21.91 1.87
C ILE A 9 -12.36 -22.96 0.98
N SER A 10 -12.92 -22.54 -0.15
CA SER A 10 -13.64 -23.45 -1.05
C SER A 10 -12.73 -24.55 -1.61
N THR A 11 -11.50 -24.20 -2.00
CA THR A 11 -10.49 -25.15 -2.47
C THR A 11 -10.06 -26.09 -1.36
N LEU A 12 -9.83 -25.59 -0.14
CA LEU A 12 -9.46 -26.40 1.01
C LEU A 12 -10.55 -27.43 1.37
N LEU A 13 -11.82 -27.02 1.40
CA LEU A 13 -12.91 -27.93 1.72
C LEU A 13 -13.05 -29.04 0.68
N LYS A 14 -12.91 -28.70 -0.61
CA LYS A 14 -12.94 -29.68 -1.70
C LYS A 14 -11.76 -30.64 -1.67
N SER A 15 -10.56 -30.17 -1.32
CA SER A 15 -9.36 -31.01 -1.27
C SER A 15 -9.30 -31.89 -0.02
N ALA A 16 -9.69 -31.37 1.14
CA ALA A 16 -9.63 -32.09 2.41
C ALA A 16 -10.83 -33.03 2.61
N LEU A 17 -12.01 -32.67 2.09
CA LEU A 17 -13.26 -33.42 2.25
C LEU A 17 -13.93 -33.67 0.90
N PRO A 18 -13.25 -34.31 -0.07
CA PRO A 18 -13.75 -34.46 -1.43
C PRO A 18 -15.07 -35.22 -1.49
N SER A 19 -15.28 -36.21 -0.62
CA SER A 19 -16.53 -36.99 -0.54
C SER A 19 -17.74 -36.18 -0.05
N LEU A 20 -17.51 -35.02 0.58
CA LEU A 20 -18.57 -34.16 1.10
C LEU A 20 -18.80 -32.92 0.23
N PHE A 21 -17.77 -32.38 -0.42
CA PHE A 21 -17.84 -31.10 -1.15
C PHE A 21 -17.64 -31.20 -2.67
N SER A 22 -17.45 -32.42 -3.21
CA SER A 22 -17.33 -32.65 -4.65
C SER A 22 -18.54 -33.40 -5.23
N GLY A 23 -18.79 -33.20 -6.53
CA GLY A 23 -19.91 -33.81 -7.25
C GLY A 23 -21.20 -32.99 -7.17
N SER A 24 -22.20 -33.38 -7.97
CA SER A 24 -23.48 -32.65 -8.11
C SER A 24 -24.39 -32.71 -6.87
N ALA A 25 -24.12 -33.64 -5.95
CA ALA A 25 -24.82 -33.80 -4.68
C ALA A 25 -23.95 -33.37 -3.47
N GLY A 26 -22.78 -32.77 -3.71
CA GLY A 26 -21.90 -32.30 -2.65
C GLY A 26 -22.52 -31.13 -1.88
N ALA A 27 -22.15 -31.02 -0.61
CA ALA A 27 -22.44 -29.85 0.20
C ALA A 27 -21.88 -28.59 -0.46
N THR A 28 -22.63 -27.49 -0.38
CA THR A 28 -22.26 -26.23 -1.01
C THR A 28 -21.84 -25.23 0.04
N ALA A 29 -20.65 -24.65 -0.13
CA ALA A 29 -20.17 -23.51 0.64
C ALA A 29 -20.59 -22.21 -0.05
N THR A 30 -21.28 -21.33 0.67
CA THR A 30 -21.68 -20.00 0.19
C THR A 30 -21.20 -18.93 1.17
N PHE A 31 -20.97 -17.72 0.67
CA PHE A 31 -20.55 -16.59 1.49
C PHE A 31 -21.60 -15.48 1.37
N SER A 32 -21.99 -14.92 2.50
CA SER A 32 -22.95 -13.82 2.60
C SER A 32 -22.60 -12.89 3.77
N GLY A 33 -23.32 -11.77 3.92
CA GLY A 33 -23.07 -10.78 4.97
C GLY A 33 -21.70 -10.14 4.77
N ASP A 34 -21.65 -8.99 4.11
CA ASP A 34 -20.40 -8.32 3.75
C ASP A 34 -20.29 -7.01 4.55
N ILE A 35 -19.84 -7.10 5.80
CA ILE A 35 -19.80 -5.95 6.72
C ILE A 35 -18.34 -5.55 6.97
N TRP A 36 -18.01 -4.32 6.60
CA TRP A 36 -16.69 -3.72 6.84
C TRP A 36 -16.76 -2.70 7.95
N ASP A 37 -15.83 -2.82 8.88
CA ASP A 37 -15.50 -1.77 9.83
C ASP A 37 -14.04 -1.35 9.66
N PHE A 38 -13.80 -0.04 9.64
CA PHE A 38 -12.48 0.54 9.44
C PHE A 38 -12.05 1.23 10.72
N ASP A 39 -10.84 0.95 11.17
CA ASP A 39 -10.26 1.68 12.28
C ASP A 39 -10.01 3.13 11.85
N ARG A 40 -10.85 4.03 12.34
CA ARG A 40 -10.81 5.47 12.02
C ARG A 40 -9.51 6.14 12.47
N LEU A 41 -8.77 5.52 13.40
CA LEU A 41 -7.48 6.00 13.89
C LEU A 41 -6.29 5.45 13.08
N SER A 42 -6.51 4.47 12.21
CA SER A 42 -5.47 3.92 11.34
C SER A 42 -5.19 4.77 10.08
N ALA A 43 -6.00 5.81 9.82
CA ALA A 43 -6.10 6.44 8.52
C ALA A 43 -5.21 7.66 8.28
N ASP A 44 -4.24 7.98 9.15
CA ASP A 44 -3.35 9.12 8.89
C ASP A 44 -2.48 8.82 7.66
N PRO A 45 -2.53 9.67 6.60
CA PRO A 45 -1.63 9.52 5.47
C PRO A 45 -0.21 9.74 5.97
N ILE A 46 0.59 8.68 5.91
CA ILE A 46 2.01 8.74 6.20
C ILE A 46 2.72 9.12 4.90
N ALA A 47 3.78 9.93 5.03
CA ALA A 47 4.74 10.07 3.93
C ALA A 47 5.24 8.66 3.61
N GLY A 48 4.97 8.17 2.40
CA GLY A 48 5.32 6.83 1.98
C GLY A 48 6.82 6.63 2.12
N GLU A 49 7.20 5.50 2.70
CA GLU A 49 8.60 5.09 2.75
C GLU A 49 9.04 4.72 1.32
N PRO A 50 10.26 5.11 0.92
CA PRO A 50 10.82 4.72 -0.37
C PRO A 50 10.76 3.20 -0.56
N GLY A 51 10.29 2.75 -1.71
CA GLY A 51 10.22 1.34 -2.07
C GLY A 51 11.60 0.72 -2.28
N PRO A 52 11.70 -0.62 -2.39
CA PRO A 52 12.96 -1.33 -2.64
C PRO A 52 13.61 -1.01 -4.00
N GLU A 53 12.90 -0.29 -4.87
CA GLU A 53 13.41 0.31 -6.09
C GLU A 53 13.36 1.83 -5.99
N ASP A 54 14.06 2.41 -5.00
CA ASP A 54 14.54 3.78 -5.12
C ASP A 54 15.15 3.91 -6.52
N ALA A 55 14.42 4.57 -7.41
CA ALA A 55 14.91 4.76 -8.76
C ALA A 55 16.17 5.61 -8.60
N VAL A 56 17.24 5.14 -9.22
CA VAL A 56 18.52 5.81 -9.20
C VAL A 56 18.92 6.07 -10.63
N ASP A 57 19.40 7.28 -10.86
CA ASP A 57 20.24 7.58 -12.00
C ASP A 57 21.70 7.62 -11.54
N GLU A 58 22.57 6.93 -12.28
CA GLU A 58 24.01 7.05 -12.09
C GLU A 58 24.62 7.69 -13.33
N LEU A 59 25.08 8.93 -13.17
CA LEU A 59 25.66 9.72 -14.24
C LEU A 59 27.18 9.83 -14.02
N ALA A 60 27.95 9.86 -15.09
CA ALA A 60 29.38 10.14 -14.99
C ALA A 60 29.60 11.56 -14.43
N PHE A 61 30.59 11.72 -13.57
CA PHE A 61 30.96 13.00 -12.96
C PHE A 61 32.45 13.24 -13.17
N ASP A 62 32.79 14.41 -13.72
CA ASP A 62 34.17 14.87 -13.84
C ASP A 62 34.44 15.91 -12.74
N PRO A 63 35.30 15.61 -11.74
CA PRO A 63 35.62 16.57 -10.68
C PRO A 63 36.41 17.79 -11.19
N LEU A 64 37.05 17.71 -12.37
CA LEU A 64 37.74 18.83 -12.99
C LEU A 64 36.80 19.72 -13.82
N ALA A 65 35.63 19.19 -14.19
CA ALA A 65 34.59 19.90 -14.93
C ALA A 65 33.19 19.61 -14.33
N PRO A 66 32.95 19.97 -13.05
CA PRO A 66 31.79 19.48 -12.31
C PRO A 66 30.46 20.06 -12.78
N ALA A 67 30.48 21.13 -13.57
CA ALA A 67 29.31 21.91 -13.98
C ALA A 67 28.23 21.09 -14.71
N GLY A 68 28.64 20.09 -15.49
CA GLY A 68 27.75 19.43 -16.45
C GLY A 68 27.72 20.17 -17.80
N PRO A 69 26.72 19.90 -18.66
CA PRO A 69 25.34 19.56 -18.33
C PRO A 69 25.10 18.09 -18.00
N TYR A 70 24.11 17.84 -17.14
CA TYR A 70 23.63 16.50 -16.81
C TYR A 70 22.18 16.34 -17.26
N SER A 71 21.86 15.15 -17.77
CA SER A 71 20.51 14.78 -18.17
C SER A 71 20.16 13.44 -17.54
N LEU A 72 18.96 13.35 -16.98
CA LEU A 72 18.45 12.12 -16.43
C LEU A 72 18.20 11.10 -17.56
N THR A 73 18.67 9.87 -17.38
CA THR A 73 18.47 8.74 -18.30
C THR A 73 17.05 8.19 -18.24
N ARG A 74 16.31 8.52 -17.16
CA ARG A 74 14.93 8.10 -16.94
C ARG A 74 13.97 9.28 -17.02
N PRO A 75 12.69 9.05 -17.40
CA PRO A 75 11.65 10.06 -17.29
C PRO A 75 11.65 10.70 -15.88
N PRO A 76 11.76 12.03 -15.76
CA PRO A 76 11.91 12.68 -14.47
C PRO A 76 10.61 12.57 -13.65
N HIS A 77 10.70 12.01 -12.43
CA HIS A 77 9.60 12.06 -11.49
C HIS A 77 9.34 13.52 -11.05
N PRO A 78 8.07 13.96 -10.90
CA PRO A 78 7.71 15.33 -10.51
C PRO A 78 8.04 15.69 -9.04
N GLY A 79 8.65 14.78 -8.28
CA GLY A 79 8.98 14.93 -6.86
C GLY A 79 10.38 15.50 -6.60
N PRO A 80 10.74 15.80 -5.33
CA PRO A 80 12.07 16.27 -4.99
C PRO A 80 13.13 15.21 -5.32
N LYS A 81 14.18 15.63 -6.02
CA LYS A 81 15.33 14.79 -6.39
C LYS A 81 16.50 15.14 -5.48
N ARG A 82 17.21 14.11 -5.00
CA ARG A 82 18.44 14.31 -4.23
C ARG A 82 19.62 13.88 -5.09
N VAL A 83 20.62 14.76 -5.19
CA VAL A 83 21.84 14.49 -5.97
C VAL A 83 22.99 14.27 -5.00
N TYR A 84 23.70 13.18 -5.17
CA TYR A 84 24.86 12.81 -4.38
C TYR A 84 26.09 12.70 -5.28
N LEU A 85 27.26 13.04 -4.73
CA LEU A 85 28.55 12.60 -5.25
C LEU A 85 28.77 11.16 -4.79
N ARG A 86 29.17 10.29 -5.71
CA ARG A 86 29.49 8.88 -5.42
C ARG A 86 30.93 8.58 -5.81
N SER A 87 31.67 7.93 -4.91
CA SER A 87 33.04 7.46 -5.16
C SER A 87 33.05 6.00 -5.62
N THR A 88 34.15 5.60 -6.26
CA THR A 88 34.42 4.19 -6.60
C THR A 88 34.47 3.25 -5.39
N ARG A 89 34.73 3.80 -4.19
CA ARG A 89 34.74 3.06 -2.92
C ARG A 89 33.34 2.95 -2.27
N GLY A 90 32.32 3.50 -2.91
CA GLY A 90 30.93 3.46 -2.44
C GLY A 90 30.56 4.56 -1.45
N GLU A 91 31.42 5.57 -1.26
CA GLU A 91 31.09 6.75 -0.46
C GLU A 91 30.02 7.57 -1.19
N LEU A 92 29.03 8.06 -0.45
CA LEU A 92 27.92 8.87 -0.94
C LEU A 92 27.85 10.17 -0.14
N VAL A 93 28.02 11.31 -0.82
CA VAL A 93 27.98 12.64 -0.20
C VAL A 93 26.92 13.49 -0.86
N ALA A 94 25.96 13.98 -0.08
CA ALA A 94 24.88 14.82 -0.60
C ALA A 94 25.39 16.18 -1.10
N LEU A 95 24.90 16.60 -2.27
CA LEU A 95 24.96 17.99 -2.72
C LEU A 95 23.82 18.78 -2.09
N ARG A 96 24.08 20.03 -1.73
CA ARG A 96 23.05 20.94 -1.22
C ARG A 96 22.16 21.39 -2.38
N SER A 97 20.93 21.78 -2.09
CA SER A 97 20.02 22.31 -3.13
C SER A 97 20.58 23.51 -3.87
N ALA A 98 21.39 24.36 -3.21
CA ALA A 98 22.06 25.50 -3.85
C ALA A 98 23.20 25.09 -4.81
N GLU A 99 23.69 23.86 -4.69
CA GLU A 99 24.75 23.30 -5.54
C GLU A 99 24.17 22.54 -6.74
N VAL A 100 22.84 22.50 -6.90
CA VAL A 100 22.15 21.81 -8.00
C VAL A 100 21.16 22.78 -8.65
N ALA A 101 21.43 23.16 -9.89
CA ALA A 101 20.58 24.05 -10.68
C ALA A 101 19.79 23.24 -11.70
N TRP A 102 18.50 23.00 -11.42
CA TRP A 102 17.58 22.38 -12.37
C TRP A 102 17.17 23.36 -13.47
N LYS A 103 17.07 22.89 -14.70
CA LYS A 103 16.61 23.71 -15.83
C LYS A 103 15.07 23.85 -15.76
N PRO A 104 14.51 25.07 -15.69
CA PRO A 104 13.06 25.26 -15.57
C PRO A 104 12.26 24.69 -16.75
N ASP A 105 12.83 24.78 -17.96
CA ASP A 105 12.17 24.37 -19.20
C ASP A 105 12.39 22.90 -19.57
N ASP A 106 13.23 22.18 -18.80
CA ASP A 106 13.54 20.77 -19.04
C ASP A 106 13.74 20.05 -17.69
N PRO A 107 12.71 19.32 -17.20
CA PRO A 107 12.76 18.66 -15.90
C PRO A 107 13.76 17.50 -15.84
N ALA A 108 14.31 17.05 -16.97
CA ALA A 108 15.37 16.05 -17.01
C ALA A 108 16.77 16.65 -16.95
N ALA A 109 16.93 17.97 -17.15
CA ALA A 109 18.23 18.62 -17.24
C ALA A 109 18.60 19.40 -15.97
N PHE A 110 19.87 19.32 -15.57
CA PHE A 110 20.41 20.10 -14.48
C PHE A 110 21.92 20.34 -14.63
N SER A 111 22.44 21.21 -13.77
CA SER A 111 23.86 21.52 -13.63
C SER A 111 24.25 21.47 -12.16
N VAL A 112 25.51 21.17 -11.89
CA VAL A 112 26.04 21.11 -10.52
C VAL A 112 27.02 22.25 -10.31
N VAL A 113 26.87 23.00 -9.24
CA VAL A 113 27.76 24.11 -8.88
C VAL A 113 28.27 23.85 -7.47
N PRO A 114 29.32 23.01 -7.31
CA PRO A 114 29.86 22.70 -6.00
C PRO A 114 30.34 23.97 -5.30
N GLY A 115 30.18 24.04 -3.98
CA GLY A 115 30.75 25.13 -3.19
C GLY A 115 32.27 25.18 -3.36
N ALA A 116 32.85 26.38 -3.45
CA ALA A 116 34.27 26.60 -3.74
C ALA A 116 35.26 25.90 -2.78
N ALA A 117 34.82 25.55 -1.57
CA ALA A 117 35.62 24.86 -0.56
C ALA A 117 35.37 23.34 -0.50
N ARG A 118 34.54 22.79 -1.39
CA ARG A 118 34.18 21.38 -1.38
C ARG A 118 35.29 20.56 -2.05
N ASP A 119 35.79 19.54 -1.34
CA ASP A 119 36.68 18.54 -1.93
C ASP A 119 35.89 17.59 -2.83
N LEU A 120 36.31 17.49 -4.08
CA LEU A 120 35.70 16.63 -5.10
C LEU A 120 36.61 15.45 -5.47
N SER A 121 37.78 15.33 -4.84
CA SER A 121 38.73 14.27 -5.13
C SER A 121 38.12 12.89 -4.81
N GLY A 122 38.30 11.95 -5.75
CA GLY A 122 37.83 10.57 -5.58
C GLY A 122 36.35 10.32 -5.93
N TYR A 123 35.58 11.34 -6.30
CA TYR A 123 34.21 11.19 -6.81
C TYR A 123 34.21 11.17 -8.34
N ASP A 124 33.55 10.16 -8.91
CA ASP A 124 33.51 9.92 -10.37
C ASP A 124 32.07 9.72 -10.89
N ARG A 125 31.07 9.73 -9.99
CA ARG A 125 29.66 9.62 -10.36
C ARG A 125 28.78 10.62 -9.62
N LEU A 126 27.72 11.05 -10.30
CA LEU A 126 26.52 11.58 -9.66
C LEU A 126 25.52 10.45 -9.46
N HIS A 127 24.96 10.38 -8.27
CA HIS A 127 23.90 9.45 -7.94
C HIS A 127 22.65 10.28 -7.64
N VAL A 128 21.67 10.22 -8.53
CA VAL A 128 20.40 10.97 -8.42
C VAL A 128 19.34 10.01 -7.91
N MET A 129 18.88 10.24 -6.68
CA MET A 129 17.75 9.51 -6.11
C MET A 129 16.46 10.29 -6.38
N TYR A 130 15.50 9.64 -7.02
CA TYR A 130 14.15 10.20 -7.15
C TYR A 130 13.42 9.93 -5.83
N GLY A 131 13.19 10.95 -5.02
CA GLY A 131 12.35 10.81 -3.84
C GLY A 131 10.92 10.60 -4.27
N VAL A 132 10.49 9.35 -4.47
CA VAL A 132 9.06 9.04 -4.57
C VAL A 132 8.52 9.06 -3.15
N VAL A 133 7.94 10.19 -2.74
CA VAL A 133 7.14 10.25 -1.51
C VAL A 133 5.72 9.85 -1.92
N ALA A 134 5.46 8.57 -2.14
CA ALA A 134 4.08 8.12 -2.33
C ALA A 134 3.25 8.60 -1.12
N ALA A 135 2.03 9.08 -1.34
CA ALA A 135 1.12 9.22 -0.21
C ALA A 135 0.67 7.79 0.15
N ALA A 136 1.14 7.28 1.28
CA ALA A 136 0.77 5.94 1.73
C ALA A 136 -0.22 6.07 2.88
N THR A 137 -1.23 5.21 2.91
CA THR A 137 -2.06 5.02 4.09
C THR A 137 -2.13 3.55 4.42
N ARG A 138 -2.14 3.23 5.71
CA ARG A 138 -2.28 1.86 6.20
C ARG A 138 -3.60 1.74 6.93
N LEU A 139 -4.60 1.16 6.28
CA LEU A 139 -5.90 0.95 6.89
C LEU A 139 -5.93 -0.40 7.58
N ARG A 140 -6.27 -0.40 8.87
CA ARG A 140 -6.71 -1.62 9.54
C ARG A 140 -8.21 -1.72 9.42
N SER A 141 -8.69 -2.88 9.01
CA SER A 141 -10.11 -3.15 8.85
C SER A 141 -10.48 -4.49 9.46
N GLN A 142 -11.69 -4.56 9.99
CA GLN A 142 -12.34 -5.79 10.38
C GLN A 142 -13.44 -6.09 9.37
N HIS A 143 -13.38 -7.27 8.79
CA HIS A 143 -14.36 -7.75 7.82
C HIS A 143 -15.09 -8.95 8.42
N THR A 144 -16.41 -8.83 8.56
CA THR A 144 -17.26 -9.93 9.01
C THR A 144 -17.99 -10.53 7.81
N LEU A 145 -17.84 -11.84 7.65
CA LEU A 145 -18.46 -12.68 6.63
C LEU A 145 -19.26 -13.79 7.27
N THR A 146 -20.28 -14.30 6.59
CA THR A 146 -21.00 -15.52 6.98
C THR A 146 -20.73 -16.61 5.96
N LEU A 147 -20.16 -17.72 6.41
CA LEU A 147 -20.04 -18.96 5.64
C LEU A 147 -21.28 -19.82 5.86
N GLY A 148 -22.05 -20.07 4.80
CA GLY A 148 -23.13 -21.05 4.77
C GLY A 148 -22.64 -22.39 4.25
N ILE A 149 -22.99 -23.48 4.94
CA ILE A 149 -22.80 -24.86 4.47
C ILE A 149 -24.19 -25.49 4.30
N ALA A 150 -24.57 -25.73 3.04
CA ALA A 150 -25.83 -26.36 2.68
C ALA A 150 -25.61 -27.84 2.33
N GLY A 151 -26.41 -28.73 2.92
CA GLY A 151 -26.48 -30.16 2.58
C GLY A 151 -27.76 -30.52 1.84
N ALA A 152 -27.92 -31.79 1.48
CA ALA A 152 -29.15 -32.29 0.88
C ALA A 152 -30.31 -32.40 1.90
N ASP A 153 -29.96 -32.63 3.16
CA ASP A 153 -30.85 -32.80 4.31
C ASP A 153 -30.17 -32.30 5.60
N ALA A 154 -30.86 -32.45 6.74
CA ALA A 154 -30.36 -31.95 8.01
C ALA A 154 -29.13 -32.71 8.54
N GLU A 155 -29.06 -34.02 8.33
CA GLU A 155 -27.95 -34.85 8.81
C GLU A 155 -26.68 -34.59 8.00
N SER A 156 -26.81 -34.53 6.68
CA SER A 156 -25.70 -34.21 5.78
C SER A 156 -25.18 -32.79 6.01
N ALA A 157 -26.05 -31.80 6.23
CA ALA A 157 -25.65 -30.44 6.56
C ALA A 157 -24.88 -30.37 7.88
N GLU A 158 -25.35 -31.06 8.93
CA GLU A 158 -24.67 -31.12 10.23
C GLU A 158 -23.27 -31.74 10.10
N LYS A 159 -23.18 -32.90 9.43
CA LYS A 159 -21.91 -33.61 9.22
C LYS A 159 -20.92 -32.78 8.40
N ALA A 160 -21.38 -32.19 7.30
CA ALA A 160 -20.56 -31.34 6.44
C ALA A 160 -20.07 -30.11 7.21
N PHE A 161 -20.94 -29.48 8.00
CA PHE A 161 -20.59 -28.32 8.81
C PHE A 161 -19.55 -28.63 9.89
N ALA A 162 -19.77 -29.68 10.68
CA ALA A 162 -18.86 -30.07 11.76
C ALA A 162 -17.45 -30.39 11.22
N LEU A 163 -17.36 -31.14 10.12
CA LEU A 163 -16.08 -31.48 9.50
C LEU A 163 -15.44 -30.27 8.80
N ALA A 164 -16.24 -29.42 8.15
CA ALA A 164 -15.73 -28.18 7.57
C ALA A 164 -15.12 -27.27 8.64
N LEU A 165 -15.83 -27.06 9.76
CA LEU A 165 -15.31 -26.26 10.87
C LEU A 165 -13.99 -26.82 11.40
N ALA A 166 -13.90 -28.13 11.61
CA ALA A 166 -12.67 -28.78 12.06
C ALA A 166 -11.51 -28.54 11.08
N VAL A 167 -11.73 -28.76 9.78
CA VAL A 167 -10.73 -28.51 8.73
C VAL A 167 -10.30 -27.05 8.69
N LEU A 168 -11.23 -26.11 8.79
CA LEU A 168 -10.95 -24.67 8.77
C LEU A 168 -10.15 -24.22 9.98
N VAL A 169 -10.50 -24.73 11.17
CA VAL A 169 -9.75 -24.44 12.40
C VAL A 169 -8.34 -25.00 12.33
N MET A 170 -8.17 -26.24 11.85
CA MET A 170 -6.86 -26.88 11.72
C MET A 170 -5.96 -26.22 10.67
N ASN A 171 -6.51 -25.62 9.62
CA ASN A 171 -5.75 -25.01 8.52
C ASN A 171 -5.77 -23.48 8.54
N ARG A 172 -6.18 -22.88 9.67
CA ARG A 172 -6.37 -21.44 9.81
C ARG A 172 -5.15 -20.63 9.40
N GLU A 173 -3.95 -21.02 9.85
CA GLU A 173 -2.72 -20.29 9.52
C GLU A 173 -2.38 -20.33 8.03
N GLY A 174 -2.63 -21.46 7.37
CA GLY A 174 -2.45 -21.60 5.93
C GLY A 174 -3.42 -20.72 5.14
N LEU A 175 -4.68 -20.65 5.58
CA LEU A 175 -5.69 -19.76 5.00
C LEU A 175 -5.32 -18.28 5.16
N VAL A 176 -4.86 -17.88 6.35
CA VAL A 176 -4.41 -16.50 6.62
C VAL A 176 -3.24 -16.13 5.70
N ARG A 177 -2.23 -17.00 5.59
CA ARG A 177 -1.05 -16.76 4.74
C ARG A 177 -1.39 -16.72 3.25
N GLY A 178 -2.32 -17.58 2.81
CA GLY A 178 -2.74 -17.67 1.41
C GLY A 178 -3.73 -16.60 0.97
N ALA A 179 -4.28 -15.81 1.90
CA ALA A 179 -5.32 -14.81 1.62
C ALA A 179 -4.78 -13.39 1.37
N SER A 180 -3.46 -13.22 1.22
CA SER A 180 -2.88 -11.95 0.76
C SER A 180 -3.26 -11.65 -0.68
N PHE A 181 -3.39 -10.38 -1.01
CA PHE A 181 -3.72 -9.92 -2.36
C PHE A 181 -3.02 -8.60 -2.67
N SER A 182 -2.79 -8.36 -3.95
CA SER A 182 -2.36 -7.05 -4.46
C SER A 182 -3.04 -6.76 -5.79
N TRP A 183 -3.26 -5.48 -6.06
CA TRP A 183 -3.79 -4.98 -7.33
C TRP A 183 -3.46 -3.50 -7.49
N SER A 184 -3.58 -3.01 -8.71
CA SER A 184 -3.34 -1.61 -9.07
C SER A 184 -4.53 -1.03 -9.83
N ALA A 185 -4.87 0.23 -9.57
CA ALA A 185 -5.90 0.96 -10.31
C ALA A 185 -5.50 2.44 -10.45
N GLY A 186 -5.21 2.86 -11.69
CA GLY A 186 -4.65 4.20 -11.94
C GLY A 186 -3.32 4.37 -11.19
N ASP A 187 -3.19 5.48 -10.46
CA ASP A 187 -1.99 5.84 -9.68
C ASP A 187 -1.93 5.16 -8.29
N TYR A 188 -2.88 4.27 -7.99
CA TYR A 188 -2.99 3.59 -6.71
C TYR A 188 -2.51 2.14 -6.82
N GLN A 189 -1.63 1.75 -5.90
CA GLN A 189 -1.27 0.37 -5.63
C GLN A 189 -1.86 -0.02 -4.28
N VAL A 190 -2.49 -1.20 -4.24
CA VAL A 190 -3.09 -1.75 -3.02
C VAL A 190 -2.45 -3.09 -2.72
N GLU A 191 -2.01 -3.24 -1.49
CA GLU A 191 -1.56 -4.51 -0.92
C GLU A 191 -2.38 -4.81 0.32
N GLY A 192 -2.94 -6.01 0.39
CA GLY A 192 -3.73 -6.46 1.52
C GLY A 192 -3.18 -7.75 2.09
N SER A 193 -3.15 -7.85 3.41
CA SER A 193 -2.83 -9.08 4.12
C SER A 193 -3.87 -9.36 5.19
N VAL A 194 -4.25 -10.63 5.33
CA VAL A 194 -5.04 -11.08 6.48
C VAL A 194 -4.11 -11.26 7.66
N LYS A 195 -4.44 -10.65 8.80
CA LYS A 195 -3.71 -10.79 10.06
C LYS A 195 -4.31 -11.86 10.96
N ALA A 196 -5.63 -11.93 11.01
CA ALA A 196 -6.34 -12.91 11.79
C ALA A 196 -7.59 -13.39 11.07
N LEU A 197 -7.92 -14.66 11.30
CA LEU A 197 -9.18 -15.28 10.92
C LEU A 197 -9.77 -15.94 12.17
N LYS A 198 -10.95 -15.48 12.59
CA LYS A 198 -11.69 -15.99 13.75
C LYS A 198 -13.01 -16.58 13.28
N PHE A 199 -13.45 -17.61 14.00
CA PHE A 199 -14.74 -18.26 13.82
C PHE A 199 -15.53 -18.02 15.11
N SER A 200 -16.50 -17.10 15.11
CA SER A 200 -17.03 -16.53 16.34
C SER A 200 -18.38 -17.09 16.77
N SER A 201 -19.27 -17.39 15.82
CA SER A 201 -20.60 -17.91 16.12
C SER A 201 -21.14 -18.74 14.96
N GLY A 202 -22.06 -19.67 15.25
CA GLY A 202 -22.77 -20.42 14.23
C GLY A 202 -24.28 -20.44 14.49
N SER A 203 -25.07 -20.63 13.44
CA SER A 203 -26.52 -20.80 13.58
C SER A 203 -27.07 -21.83 12.60
N SER A 204 -28.30 -22.28 12.87
CA SER A 204 -29.04 -23.25 12.04
C SER A 204 -30.31 -22.59 11.49
N PRO A 205 -30.18 -21.71 10.48
CA PRO A 205 -31.32 -20.94 9.96
C PRO A 205 -32.36 -21.80 9.24
N GLY A 206 -32.03 -23.06 8.92
CA GLY A 206 -32.95 -24.03 8.35
C GLY A 206 -32.45 -25.45 8.54
N PRO A 207 -33.27 -26.46 8.22
CA PRO A 207 -32.93 -27.86 8.48
C PRO A 207 -31.65 -28.29 7.76
N ALA A 208 -31.48 -27.95 6.48
CA ALA A 208 -30.34 -28.34 5.64
C ALA A 208 -29.26 -27.24 5.49
N LEU A 209 -29.24 -26.22 6.36
CA LEU A 209 -28.28 -25.12 6.31
C LEU A 209 -27.69 -24.86 7.69
N ARG A 210 -26.36 -24.74 7.73
CA ARG A 210 -25.61 -24.26 8.88
C ARG A 210 -24.79 -23.04 8.47
N THR A 211 -24.65 -22.09 9.36
CA THR A 211 -23.86 -20.88 9.12
C THR A 211 -22.78 -20.73 10.18
N LEU A 212 -21.69 -20.09 9.78
CA LEU A 212 -20.55 -19.75 10.62
C LEU A 212 -20.14 -18.30 10.33
N ALA A 213 -20.12 -17.45 11.36
CA ALA A 213 -19.55 -16.13 11.28
C ALA A 213 -18.02 -16.23 11.23
N LEU A 214 -17.44 -15.61 10.21
CA LEU A 214 -16.01 -15.43 10.00
C LEU A 214 -15.70 -13.96 10.29
N GLU A 215 -14.78 -13.72 11.20
CA GLU A 215 -14.23 -12.39 11.44
C GLU A 215 -12.79 -12.37 10.94
N VAL A 216 -12.51 -11.42 10.06
CA VAL A 216 -11.22 -11.31 9.37
C VAL A 216 -10.62 -9.96 9.69
N GLU A 217 -9.44 -9.96 10.28
CA GLU A 217 -8.66 -8.73 10.46
C GLU A 217 -7.77 -8.57 9.23
N VAL A 218 -7.92 -7.46 8.52
CA VAL A 218 -7.22 -7.15 7.28
C VAL A 218 -6.42 -5.87 7.48
N ASP A 219 -5.11 -5.97 7.23
CA ASP A 219 -4.27 -4.80 7.06
C ASP A 219 -4.16 -4.50 5.57
N LEU A 220 -4.52 -3.27 5.20
CA LEU A 220 -4.43 -2.74 3.85
C LEU A 220 -3.36 -1.66 3.80
N ARG A 221 -2.46 -1.73 2.84
CA ARG A 221 -1.58 -0.65 2.45
C ARG A 221 -2.05 -0.13 1.10
N VAL A 222 -2.29 1.17 1.03
CA VAL A 222 -2.60 1.87 -0.22
C VAL A 222 -1.51 2.90 -0.44
N ASP A 223 -0.81 2.78 -1.56
CA ASP A 223 0.19 3.74 -2.00
C ASP A 223 -0.36 4.50 -3.21
N ARG A 224 -0.30 5.84 -3.19
CA ARG A 224 -0.60 6.69 -4.34
C ARG A 224 0.68 7.39 -4.80
N MET A 225 1.00 7.28 -6.08
CA MET A 225 2.07 8.08 -6.69
C MET A 225 1.69 9.56 -6.73
N LEU A 226 2.62 10.45 -6.39
CA LEU A 226 2.40 11.90 -6.46
C LEU A 226 2.28 12.37 -7.91
N THR A 227 1.35 13.28 -8.17
CA THR A 227 1.17 13.89 -9.50
C THR A 227 1.91 15.23 -9.62
N GLU A 228 1.91 15.81 -10.82
CA GLU A 228 2.55 17.10 -11.10
C GLU A 228 1.98 18.22 -10.19
N GLY A 229 2.85 18.83 -9.38
CA GLY A 229 2.49 19.91 -8.46
C GLY A 229 2.32 19.48 -6.99
N GLU A 230 2.22 18.18 -6.71
CA GLU A 230 2.18 17.62 -5.35
C GLU A 230 3.60 17.43 -4.77
N GLY A 231 3.75 17.34 -3.44
CA GLY A 231 5.05 17.10 -2.78
C GLY A 231 6.03 18.28 -2.76
N ARG A 232 5.61 19.48 -3.18
CA ARG A 232 6.41 20.71 -3.04
C ARG A 232 6.43 21.16 -1.58
N PRO A 233 7.59 21.53 -0.99
CA PRO A 233 7.63 22.17 0.32
C PRO A 233 6.72 23.40 0.30
N MET A 234 5.82 23.54 1.27
CA MET A 234 5.03 24.76 1.43
C MET A 234 5.99 25.93 1.67
N ALA A 235 6.16 26.80 0.67
CA ALA A 235 7.11 27.92 0.72
C ALA A 235 6.69 29.01 1.72
N ARG A 236 5.41 29.07 2.10
CA ARG A 236 4.86 29.98 3.10
C ARG A 236 3.50 29.47 3.56
N ILE A 237 3.30 29.34 4.87
CA ILE A 237 1.95 29.41 5.44
C ILE A 237 1.66 30.91 5.55
N LEU A 238 0.77 31.43 4.70
CA LEU A 238 0.21 32.75 4.96
C LEU A 238 -0.60 32.62 6.25
N ALA A 239 -0.18 33.36 7.29
CA ALA A 239 -0.89 33.40 8.56
C ALA A 239 -2.36 33.79 8.33
N ALA A 240 -3.23 33.28 9.21
CA ALA A 240 -4.67 33.54 9.21
C ALA A 240 -4.97 35.03 9.05
N GLY A 241 -5.99 35.35 8.23
CA GLY A 241 -6.38 36.72 7.91
C GLY A 241 -6.46 37.59 9.15
N GLU A 242 -5.57 38.59 9.21
CA GLU A 242 -5.75 39.72 10.10
C GLU A 242 -7.06 40.40 9.74
N GLY A 243 -7.92 40.53 10.75
CA GLY A 243 -9.25 41.07 10.61
C GLY A 243 -9.24 42.46 10.01
N THR A 244 -10.05 42.66 8.98
CA THR A 244 -10.65 43.96 8.74
C THR A 244 -11.76 44.15 9.76
N GLY A 245 -11.36 44.54 10.98
CA GLY A 245 -12.19 45.42 11.77
C GLY A 245 -12.33 46.73 10.98
N SER A 246 -13.51 46.98 10.43
CA SER A 246 -13.94 48.32 10.07
C SER A 246 -15.29 48.54 10.72
N ASP A 247 -15.18 49.18 11.87
CA ASP A 247 -16.13 50.11 12.46
C ASP A 247 -17.17 50.67 11.47
N ALA A 248 -18.44 50.42 11.79
CA ALA A 248 -19.58 51.25 11.41
C ALA A 248 -20.73 50.90 12.37
N ALA A 249 -20.50 51.15 13.66
CA ALA A 249 -21.58 51.45 14.57
C ALA A 249 -22.07 52.89 14.29
N GLU A 250 -23.40 53.04 14.25
CA GLU A 250 -24.21 54.13 14.81
C GLU A 250 -25.39 54.53 13.90
N PRO A 251 -26.47 55.12 14.45
CA PRO A 251 -27.27 54.65 15.58
C PRO A 251 -28.78 54.72 15.21
N LEU A 252 -29.65 54.59 16.23
CA LEU A 252 -31.11 54.67 16.23
C LEU A 252 -31.74 55.74 15.31
#